data_AF-W4LT70-F1
#
_entry.id   AF-W4LT70-F1
#
_cell.length_a   1.000
_cell.length_b   1.000
_cell.length_c   1.000
_cell.angle_alpha   90.00
_cell.angle_beta   90.00
_cell.angle_gamma   90.00
#
_symmetry.space_group_name_H-M   'P 1'
#
loop_
_entity.id
_entity.type
_entity.pdbx_description
1 polymer ?
#
loop_
_entity_poly.entity_id
_entity_poly.type
_entity_poly.pdbx_seq_one_letter_code
_entity_poly.pdbx_strand_id
1 'polypeptide(L)'
;MQPSATSSQTSSRQRYGLPRPTLRFLAIVALIWGLYVGYGYLSGPARRTDRLNAALARKPATVNLLITSKFPPEEFHIRLYQQVGNMRGVEGNTAKLYGVSPHKARALSRYYWIEQIDLAAETK
;
A
#
# COMPACT_ATOMS: atom_id res chain seq x y z
N MET A 1 -8.81 -34.46 66.58
CA MET A 1 -8.34 -35.13 65.34
C MET A 1 -9.57 -35.47 64.49
N GLN A 2 -9.90 -34.62 63.52
CA GLN A 2 -10.81 -34.91 62.40
C GLN A 2 -10.31 -34.09 61.19
N PRO A 3 -10.29 -34.65 59.97
CA PRO A 3 -9.66 -34.03 58.83
C PRO A 3 -10.68 -33.16 58.06
N SER A 4 -10.35 -31.90 57.80
CA SER A 4 -11.16 -31.05 56.93
C SER A 4 -10.54 -31.01 55.54
N ALA A 5 -11.31 -31.52 54.60
CA ALA A 5 -10.97 -31.81 53.22
C ALA A 5 -10.33 -30.63 52.45
N THR A 6 -9.31 -30.98 51.67
CA THR A 6 -8.67 -30.15 50.65
C THR A 6 -9.67 -29.83 49.54
N SER A 7 -10.07 -28.56 49.39
CA SER A 7 -10.89 -28.13 48.26
C SER A 7 -10.02 -27.95 47.02
N SER A 8 -10.10 -28.91 46.10
CA SER A 8 -9.51 -28.82 44.77
C SER A 8 -10.26 -27.78 43.93
N GLN A 9 -9.65 -26.60 43.75
CA GLN A 9 -10.14 -25.59 42.80
C GLN A 9 -9.82 -26.04 41.36
N THR A 10 -10.82 -26.56 40.67
CA THR A 10 -10.80 -26.76 39.21
C THR A 10 -10.89 -25.41 38.51
N SER A 11 -9.79 -24.96 37.90
CA SER A 11 -9.75 -23.78 37.04
C SER A 11 -10.44 -24.09 35.71
N SER A 12 -11.69 -23.65 35.55
CA SER A 12 -12.36 -23.68 34.26
C SER A 12 -11.68 -22.68 33.32
N ARG A 13 -11.00 -23.19 32.28
CA ARG A 13 -10.50 -22.37 31.18
C ARG A 13 -11.70 -21.80 30.41
N GLN A 14 -12.17 -20.63 30.83
CA GLN A 14 -13.24 -19.91 30.19
C GLN A 14 -12.74 -19.44 28.81
N ARG A 15 -13.17 -20.14 27.75
CA ARG A 15 -12.93 -19.71 26.36
C ARG A 15 -13.80 -18.48 26.12
N TYR A 16 -13.23 -17.30 26.34
CA TYR A 16 -13.87 -16.04 25.96
C TYR A 16 -13.90 -15.94 24.43
N GLY A 17 -15.03 -16.29 23.83
CA GLY A 17 -15.36 -15.84 22.47
C GLY A 17 -15.45 -14.31 22.47
N LEU A 18 -15.04 -13.66 21.37
CA LEU A 18 -15.17 -12.22 21.27
C LEU A 18 -16.64 -11.80 21.48
N PRO A 19 -16.92 -10.77 22.28
CA PRO A 19 -18.27 -10.23 22.43
C PRO A 19 -18.85 -9.85 21.06
N ARG A 20 -20.15 -10.09 20.86
CA ARG A 20 -20.88 -9.68 19.64
C ARG A 20 -20.65 -8.21 19.21
N PRO A 21 -20.59 -7.19 20.11
CA PRO A 21 -20.26 -5.83 19.71
C PRO A 21 -18.82 -5.68 19.18
N THR A 22 -17.86 -6.44 19.72
CA THR A 22 -16.48 -6.45 19.25
C THR A 22 -16.38 -7.05 17.85
N LEU A 23 -17.10 -8.14 17.57
CA LEU A 23 -17.17 -8.72 16.22
C LEU A 23 -17.76 -7.74 15.19
N ARG A 24 -18.82 -7.00 15.56
CA ARG A 24 -19.41 -5.95 14.69
C ARG A 24 -18.43 -4.82 14.43
N PHE A 25 -17.75 -4.34 15.47
CA PHE A 25 -16.71 -3.32 15.34
C PHE A 25 -15.60 -3.78 14.38
N LEU A 26 -15.06 -4.98 14.59
CA LEU A 26 -14.03 -5.55 13.72
C LEU A 26 -14.52 -5.73 12.28
N ALA A 27 -15.77 -6.16 12.09
CA ALA A 27 -16.36 -6.29 10.76
C ALA A 27 -16.49 -4.93 10.05
N ILE A 28 -16.89 -3.87 10.77
CA ILE A 28 -16.97 -2.51 10.22
C ILE A 28 -15.57 -2.00 9.85
N VAL A 29 -14.59 -2.17 10.74
CA VAL A 29 -13.20 -1.77 10.47
C VAL A 29 -12.65 -2.53 9.26
N ALA A 30 -12.88 -3.85 9.18
CA ALA A 30 -12.48 -4.66 8.05
C ALA A 30 -13.18 -4.24 6.74
N LEU A 31 -14.46 -3.85 6.80
CA LEU A 31 -15.21 -3.35 5.66
C LEU A 31 -14.61 -2.02 5.16
N ILE A 32 -14.38 -1.05 6.05
CA ILE A 32 -13.78 0.25 5.70
C ILE A 32 -12.38 0.04 5.10
N TRP A 33 -11.57 -0.81 5.72
CA TRP A 33 -10.25 -1.12 5.21
C TRP A 33 -10.30 -1.81 3.84
N GLY A 34 -11.22 -2.76 3.66
CA GLY A 34 -11.44 -3.44 2.38
C GLY A 34 -11.88 -2.48 1.28
N LEU A 35 -12.78 -1.54 1.58
CA LEU A 35 -13.20 -0.48 0.66
C LEU A 35 -12.02 0.43 0.28
N TYR A 36 -11.21 0.84 1.26
CA TYR A 36 -10.03 1.66 1.02
C TYR A 36 -9.01 0.95 0.10
N VAL A 37 -8.69 -0.32 0.40
CA VAL A 37 -7.79 -1.13 -0.42
C VAL A 37 -8.38 -1.32 -1.82
N GLY A 38 -9.66 -1.69 -1.91
CA GLY A 38 -10.36 -1.90 -3.17
C GLY A 38 -10.35 -0.65 -4.06
N TYR A 39 -10.60 0.52 -3.49
CA TYR A 39 -10.52 1.80 -4.20
C TYR A 39 -9.15 2.03 -4.83
N GLY A 40 -8.06 1.71 -4.12
CA GLY A 40 -6.70 1.81 -4.65
C GLY A 40 -6.44 0.89 -5.84
N TYR A 41 -6.98 -0.32 -5.83
CA TYR A 41 -6.87 -1.26 -6.95
C TYR A 41 -7.67 -0.83 -8.18
N LEU A 42 -8.84 -0.21 -7.99
CA LEU A 42 -9.69 0.28 -9.07
C LEU A 42 -9.18 1.58 -9.68
N SER A 43 -8.71 2.52 -8.86
CA SER A 43 -8.22 3.82 -9.32
C SER A 43 -6.77 3.79 -9.82
N GLY A 44 -5.96 2.82 -9.37
CA GLY A 44 -4.55 2.72 -9.73
C GLY A 44 -4.27 2.57 -11.23
N PRO A 45 -5.01 1.76 -12.00
CA PRO A 45 -4.82 1.67 -13.45
C PRO A 45 -5.09 2.98 -14.19
N ALA A 46 -6.10 3.75 -13.78
CA ALA A 46 -6.47 5.02 -14.43
C ALA A 46 -5.40 6.11 -14.31
N ARG A 47 -4.51 6.01 -13.31
CA ARG A 47 -3.39 6.96 -13.11
C ARG A 47 -2.16 6.63 -13.95
N ARG A 48 -2.15 5.54 -14.72
CA ARG A 48 -1.02 5.16 -15.58
C ARG A 48 -1.35 5.46 -17.04
N THR A 49 -0.44 6.13 -17.74
CA THR A 49 -0.61 6.40 -19.17
C THR A 49 -0.66 5.12 -19.99
N ASP A 50 -1.29 5.18 -21.17
CA ASP A 50 -1.32 4.06 -22.12
C ASP A 50 0.09 3.64 -22.55
N ARG A 51 1.00 4.61 -22.70
CA ARG A 51 2.41 4.37 -22.97
C ARG A 51 3.07 3.53 -21.88
N LEU A 52 2.87 3.88 -20.61
CA LEU A 52 3.37 3.09 -19.48
C LEU A 52 2.73 1.70 -19.44
N ASN A 53 1.42 1.58 -19.67
CA ASN A 53 0.73 0.29 -19.70
C ASN A 53 1.28 -0.61 -20.80
N ALA A 54 1.50 -0.08 -22.01
CA ALA A 54 2.11 -0.79 -23.13
C ALA A 54 3.54 -1.24 -22.81
N ALA A 55 4.36 -0.39 -22.17
CA ALA A 55 5.69 -0.78 -21.74
C ALA A 55 5.68 -1.88 -20.68
N LEU A 56 4.78 -1.81 -19.69
CA LEU A 56 4.65 -2.84 -18.65
C LEU A 56 4.14 -4.18 -19.22
N ALA A 57 3.35 -4.16 -20.29
CA ALA A 57 2.87 -5.37 -20.98
C ALA A 57 4.00 -6.15 -21.63
N ARG A 58 5.09 -5.48 -22.03
CA ARG A 58 6.31 -6.11 -22.58
C ARG A 58 7.17 -6.82 -21.53
N LYS A 59 6.75 -6.80 -20.25
CA LYS A 59 7.46 -7.41 -19.11
C LYS A 59 8.96 -7.01 -19.00
N PRO A 60 9.30 -5.71 -19.03
CA PRO A 60 10.68 -5.26 -18.87
C PRO A 60 11.18 -5.59 -17.46
N ALA A 61 12.50 -5.74 -17.28
CA ALA A 61 13.10 -5.90 -15.95
C ALA A 61 12.88 -4.66 -15.08
N THR A 62 13.05 -3.48 -15.68
CA THR A 62 12.86 -2.17 -15.03
C THR A 62 12.29 -1.14 -16.00
N VAL A 63 11.64 -0.11 -15.47
CA VAL A 63 11.14 1.05 -16.21
C VAL A 63 11.60 2.35 -15.53
N ASN A 64 11.73 3.41 -16.33
CA ASN A 64 11.98 4.77 -15.83
C ASN A 64 10.67 5.55 -15.86
N LEU A 65 10.36 6.25 -14.78
CA LEU A 65 9.06 6.82 -14.50
C LEU A 65 9.13 8.33 -14.25
N LEU A 66 8.10 9.02 -14.72
CA LEU A 66 7.69 10.34 -14.27
C LEU A 66 6.49 10.18 -13.37
N ILE A 67 6.59 10.65 -12.14
CA ILE A 67 5.54 10.53 -11.13
C ILE A 67 5.03 11.92 -10.80
N THR A 68 3.84 12.25 -11.31
CA THR A 68 3.17 13.52 -11.04
C THR A 68 2.26 13.36 -9.82
N SER A 69 2.54 14.16 -8.79
CA SER A 69 1.71 14.27 -7.59
C SER A 69 0.73 15.44 -7.71
N LYS A 70 -0.37 15.38 -6.95
CA LYS A 70 -1.34 16.50 -6.85
C LYS A 70 -0.76 17.76 -6.19
N PHE A 71 0.36 17.62 -5.50
CA PHE A 71 1.05 18.67 -4.75
C PHE A 71 2.56 18.41 -4.74
N PRO A 72 3.40 19.41 -4.42
CA PRO A 72 4.84 19.24 -4.35
C PRO A 72 5.25 18.08 -3.42
N PRO A 73 6.14 17.17 -3.84
CA PRO A 73 6.59 16.07 -3.01
C PRO A 73 7.35 16.55 -1.77
N GLU A 74 6.78 16.31 -0.59
CA GLU A 74 7.47 16.48 0.70
C GLU A 74 8.44 15.31 1.01
N GLU A 75 9.27 15.47 2.06
CA GLU A 75 10.28 14.50 2.51
C GLU A 75 9.79 13.05 2.61
N PHE A 76 8.58 12.84 3.09
CA PHE A 76 7.97 11.51 3.14
C PHE A 76 7.85 10.87 1.75
N HIS A 77 7.36 11.62 0.77
CA HIS A 77 7.18 11.15 -0.60
C HIS A 77 8.54 10.84 -1.23
N ILE A 78 9.50 11.74 -1.03
CA ILE A 78 10.88 11.60 -1.51
C ILE A 78 11.49 10.31 -0.97
N ARG A 79 11.39 10.07 0.35
CA ARG A 79 11.92 8.85 0.98
C ARG A 79 11.25 7.58 0.44
N LEU A 80 9.93 7.61 0.25
CA LEU A 80 9.21 6.49 -0.36
C LEU A 80 9.70 6.23 -1.79
N TYR A 81 9.88 7.28 -2.58
CA TYR A 81 10.36 7.20 -3.96
C TYR A 81 11.76 6.59 -4.04
N GLN A 82 12.66 6.98 -3.13
CA GLN A 82 14.02 6.42 -3.02
C GLN A 82 14.04 4.91 -2.65
N GLN A 83 13.03 4.41 -1.93
CA GLN A 83 12.90 2.97 -1.67
C GLN A 83 12.36 2.18 -2.89
N VAL A 84 11.65 2.88 -3.78
CA VAL A 84 11.03 2.28 -4.95
C VAL A 84 12.01 2.16 -6.12
N GLY A 85 12.81 3.19 -6.36
CA GLY A 85 13.85 3.22 -7.38
C GLY A 85 14.84 4.37 -7.18
N ASN A 86 15.66 4.63 -8.20
CA ASN A 86 16.69 5.66 -8.14
C ASN A 86 16.09 7.02 -8.49
N MET A 87 15.96 7.88 -7.50
CA MET A 87 15.45 9.23 -7.69
C MET A 87 16.48 10.11 -8.42
N ARG A 88 16.05 10.77 -9.50
CA ARG A 88 16.89 11.66 -10.32
C ARG A 88 16.61 13.14 -10.12
N GLY A 89 15.54 13.47 -9.39
CA GLY A 89 15.17 14.83 -9.05
C GLY A 89 13.65 15.02 -9.04
N VAL A 90 13.25 16.24 -8.70
CA VAL A 90 11.86 16.71 -8.72
C VAL A 90 11.81 17.99 -9.53
N GLU A 91 10.79 18.11 -10.37
CA GLU A 91 10.50 19.31 -11.15
C GLU A 91 9.03 19.68 -10.92
N GLY A 92 8.79 20.76 -10.15
CA GLY A 92 7.46 21.11 -9.67
C GLY A 92 6.84 19.97 -8.86
N ASN A 93 5.75 19.40 -9.38
CA ASN A 93 5.06 18.28 -8.75
C ASN A 93 5.50 16.90 -9.28
N THR A 94 6.48 16.85 -10.18
CA THR A 94 6.85 15.63 -10.90
C THR A 94 8.20 15.10 -10.42
N ALA A 95 8.20 13.91 -9.84
CA ALA A 95 9.42 13.19 -9.46
C ALA A 95 9.90 12.26 -10.59
N LYS A 96 11.21 12.25 -10.85
CA LYS A 96 11.87 11.38 -11.85
C LYS A 96 12.48 10.18 -11.12
N LEU A 97 12.04 8.96 -11.45
CA LEU A 97 12.54 7.72 -10.84
C LEU A 97 13.02 6.74 -11.91
N TYR A 98 14.16 6.12 -11.67
CA TYR A 98 14.81 5.22 -12.62
C TYR A 98 14.97 3.82 -12.02
N GLY A 99 15.00 2.80 -12.89
CA GLY A 99 15.25 1.42 -12.46
C GLY A 99 14.09 0.84 -11.62
N VAL A 100 12.86 1.27 -11.85
CA VAL A 100 11.70 0.82 -11.07
C VAL A 100 11.19 -0.52 -11.61
N SER A 101 11.05 -1.53 -10.75
CA SER A 101 10.47 -2.81 -11.17
C SER A 101 8.99 -2.67 -11.59
N PRO A 102 8.48 -3.46 -12.56
CA PRO A 102 7.07 -3.42 -12.97
C PRO A 102 6.07 -3.61 -11.83
N HIS A 103 6.40 -4.41 -10.82
CA HIS A 103 5.55 -4.61 -9.64
C HIS A 103 5.43 -3.31 -8.83
N LYS A 104 6.57 -2.68 -8.51
CA LYS A 104 6.58 -1.42 -7.76
C LYS A 104 5.92 -0.27 -8.53
N ALA A 105 6.07 -0.22 -9.86
CA ALA A 105 5.39 0.77 -10.70
C ALA A 105 3.85 0.66 -10.60
N ARG A 106 3.30 -0.57 -10.57
CA ARG A 106 1.87 -0.81 -10.37
C ARG A 106 1.41 -0.51 -8.94
N ALA A 107 2.27 -0.72 -7.96
CA ALA A 107 1.97 -0.41 -6.56
C ALA A 107 1.92 1.10 -6.33
N LEU A 108 2.85 1.85 -6.91
CA LEU A 108 2.91 3.31 -6.81
C LEU A 108 1.62 3.99 -7.24
N SER A 109 0.98 3.51 -8.31
CA SER A 109 -0.25 4.15 -8.81
C SER A 109 -1.43 4.06 -7.85
N ARG A 110 -1.36 3.24 -6.80
CA ARG A 110 -2.42 3.09 -5.79
C ARG A 110 -2.43 4.22 -4.77
N TYR A 111 -1.31 4.92 -4.57
CA TYR A 111 -1.23 6.01 -3.59
C TYR A 111 -2.11 7.20 -3.99
N TYR A 112 -2.92 7.68 -3.07
CA TYR A 112 -4.00 8.65 -3.35
C TYR A 112 -3.51 10.04 -3.81
N TRP A 113 -2.27 10.40 -3.48
CA TRP A 113 -1.63 11.66 -3.86
C TRP A 113 -1.04 11.63 -5.27
N ILE A 114 -0.94 10.45 -5.87
CA ILE A 114 -0.48 10.30 -7.25
C ILE A 114 -1.61 10.71 -8.17
N GLU A 115 -1.30 11.63 -9.06
CA GLU A 115 -2.20 12.07 -10.13
C GLU A 115 -1.96 11.23 -11.38
N GLN A 116 -0.70 11.13 -11.80
CA GLN A 116 -0.33 10.44 -13.02
C GLN A 116 1.06 9.80 -12.92
N ILE A 117 1.24 8.66 -13.58
CA ILE A 117 2.54 8.02 -13.80
C ILE A 117 2.72 7.80 -15.30
N ASP A 118 3.82 8.31 -15.84
CA ASP A 118 4.22 8.14 -17.23
C ASP A 118 5.63 7.54 -17.32
N LEU A 119 6.03 7.13 -18.53
CA LEU A 119 7.42 6.76 -18.81
C LEU A 119 8.29 8.01 -18.90
N ALA A 120 9.43 7.97 -18.22
CA ALA A 120 10.49 8.93 -18.48
C ALA A 120 11.09 8.66 -19.87
N ALA A 121 11.49 9.73 -20.57
CA ALA A 121 12.28 9.60 -21.78
C ALA A 121 13.59 8.87 -21.47
N GLU A 122 14.03 8.02 -22.39
CA GLU A 122 15.36 7.42 -22.29
C GLU A 122 16.38 8.55 -22.35
N THR A 123 17.24 8.62 -21.33
CA THR A 123 18.44 9.44 -21.42
C THR A 123 19.33 8.76 -22.47
N LYS A 124 19.49 9.41 -23.63
CA LYS A 124 20.36 8.97 -24.72
C LYS A 124 21.81 8.86 -24.25
#